data_AF-A0A150NLW2-F1
#
_entry.id   AF-A0A150NLW2-F1
#
_cell.length_a   1.000
_cell.length_b   1.000
_cell.length_c   1.000
_cell.angle_alpha   90.00
_cell.angle_beta   90.00
_cell.angle_gamma   90.00
#
_symmetry.space_group_name_H-M   'P 1'
#
loop_
_entity.id
_entity.type
_entity.pdbx_description
1 polymer ?
#
loop_
_entity_poly.entity_id
_entity_poly.type
_entity_poly.pdbx_seq_one_letter_code
_entity_poly.pdbx_strand_id
1 'polypeptide(L)'
;MDEYLKTIKAGQYIQGSKFVNGEILSSGKPRDLYYSLYDFDHNGVNELVIASEVRTTNENSVSTNDTKLVWKREIFGIFTLEGDKIVDNFPGRGYRSHVYPMTDGSFWEYGSGGAFLHGLSQYKFTLDGTRIVEVLSLTINSEDPVTHKKADTPNIKDKQGEKYTEESLQNLLNQSTVLDEDKLSWKKFE
;
A
#
# COMPACT_ATOMS: atom_id res chain seq x y z
N MET A 1 -3.72 -27.28 24.88
CA MET A 1 -3.04 -25.98 25.01
C MET A 1 -1.61 -26.22 24.58
N ASP A 2 -1.45 -26.08 23.26
CA ASP A 2 -0.73 -27.06 22.45
C ASP A 2 0.77 -26.77 22.38
N GLU A 3 1.55 -27.82 22.13
CA GLU A 3 2.99 -27.77 21.91
C GLU A 3 3.40 -26.63 20.96
N TYR A 4 2.52 -26.23 20.03
CA TYR A 4 2.66 -25.07 19.16
C TYR A 4 3.06 -23.77 19.89
N LEU A 5 2.44 -23.46 21.04
CA LEU A 5 2.77 -22.27 21.84
C LEU A 5 4.08 -22.42 22.62
N LYS A 6 4.48 -23.65 22.95
CA LYS A 6 5.79 -23.92 23.59
C LYS A 6 6.94 -23.74 22.60
N THR A 7 6.77 -24.14 21.34
CA THR A 7 7.82 -24.06 20.32
C THR A 7 8.13 -22.62 19.91
N ILE A 8 7.11 -21.73 19.85
CA ILE A 8 7.31 -20.30 19.57
C ILE A 8 8.11 -19.60 20.68
N LYS A 9 7.88 -19.95 21.95
CA LYS A 9 8.61 -19.36 23.09
C LYS A 9 10.07 -19.81 23.20
N ALA A 10 10.46 -20.91 22.55
CA ALA A 10 11.78 -21.51 22.68
C ALA A 10 12.78 -21.09 21.59
N GLY A 11 12.39 -20.24 20.63
CA GLY A 11 13.31 -19.68 19.63
C GLY A 11 13.95 -20.70 18.67
N GLN A 12 13.43 -21.93 18.61
CA GLN A 12 13.91 -22.94 17.67
C GLN A 12 13.17 -22.78 16.33
N TYR A 13 13.78 -22.00 15.44
CA TYR A 13 13.40 -21.88 14.04
C TYR A 13 13.46 -23.26 13.38
N ILE A 14 12.31 -23.80 12.96
CA ILE A 14 12.27 -25.05 12.19
C ILE A 14 12.56 -24.72 10.73
N GLN A 15 13.66 -25.27 10.23
CA GLN A 15 14.06 -25.15 8.83
C GLN A 15 13.05 -25.90 7.95
N GLY A 16 12.21 -25.14 7.21
CA GLY A 16 11.23 -25.70 6.26
C GLY A 16 9.85 -25.06 6.28
N SER A 17 9.52 -24.25 7.29
CA SER A 17 8.26 -23.52 7.37
C SER A 17 8.35 -22.17 6.65
N LYS A 18 7.61 -22.01 5.54
CA LYS A 18 7.40 -20.72 4.87
C LYS A 18 6.44 -19.87 5.72
N PHE A 19 6.99 -19.05 6.61
CA PHE A 19 6.19 -18.06 7.32
C PHE A 19 6.20 -16.74 6.54
N VAL A 20 5.01 -16.34 6.08
CA VAL A 20 4.67 -14.98 5.64
C VAL A 20 4.67 -14.10 6.89
N ASN A 21 5.84 -13.76 7.42
CA ASN A 21 5.95 -12.90 8.60
C ASN A 21 7.32 -12.20 8.76
N GLY A 22 8.23 -12.37 7.79
CA GLY A 22 9.56 -11.73 7.85
C GLY A 22 9.54 -10.23 7.61
N GLU A 23 8.61 -9.71 6.79
CA GLU A 23 8.65 -8.31 6.33
C GLU A 23 7.79 -7.34 7.16
N ILE A 24 6.81 -7.85 7.92
CA ILE A 24 5.93 -7.02 8.79
C ILE A 24 6.65 -6.57 10.09
N LEU A 25 7.83 -7.15 10.40
CA LEU A 25 8.57 -6.94 11.65
C LEU A 25 9.75 -5.95 11.56
N SER A 26 9.91 -5.22 10.45
CA SER A 26 11.08 -4.34 10.22
C SER A 26 11.30 -3.19 11.24
N SER A 27 10.40 -3.01 12.22
CA SER A 27 10.48 -1.95 13.25
C SER A 27 10.58 -2.43 14.70
N GLY A 28 10.84 -3.73 14.95
CA GLY A 28 11.24 -4.22 16.29
C GLY A 28 10.14 -4.20 17.38
N LYS A 29 8.91 -3.80 17.07
CA LYS A 29 7.73 -4.01 17.92
C LYS A 29 6.61 -4.66 17.11
N PRO A 30 5.84 -5.61 17.69
CA PRO A 30 4.65 -6.14 17.04
C PRO A 30 3.71 -4.99 16.66
N ARG A 31 3.25 -4.98 15.41
CA ARG A 31 2.18 -4.10 14.95
C ARG A 31 0.85 -4.78 15.24
N ASP A 32 -0.11 -4.02 15.77
CA ASP A 32 -1.48 -4.50 15.86
C ASP A 32 -2.03 -4.62 14.43
N LEU A 33 -2.43 -5.83 14.06
CA LEU A 33 -3.04 -6.10 12.76
C LEU A 33 -4.56 -6.02 12.88
N TYR A 34 -5.18 -5.47 11.86
CA TYR A 34 -6.60 -5.36 11.68
C TYR A 34 -6.99 -5.98 10.35
N TYR A 35 -8.21 -6.49 10.28
CA TYR A 35 -8.83 -6.91 9.03
C TYR A 35 -10.23 -6.33 8.89
N SER A 36 -10.68 -6.18 7.64
CA SER A 36 -12.06 -5.87 7.31
C SER A 36 -12.46 -6.64 6.05
N LEU A 37 -13.76 -6.88 5.90
CA LEU A 37 -14.36 -7.30 4.64
C LEU A 37 -15.04 -6.07 4.02
N TYR A 38 -14.76 -5.77 2.77
CA TYR A 38 -15.36 -4.62 2.07
C TYR A 38 -15.41 -4.90 0.56
N ASP A 39 -16.53 -4.57 -0.07
CA ASP A 39 -16.76 -4.68 -1.52
C ASP A 39 -16.25 -3.41 -2.21
N PHE A 40 -14.97 -3.43 -2.60
CA PHE A 40 -14.29 -2.27 -3.18
C PHE A 40 -14.73 -1.98 -4.61
N ASP A 41 -15.00 -3.00 -5.42
CA ASP A 41 -15.38 -2.85 -6.82
C ASP A 41 -16.90 -2.82 -7.07
N HIS A 42 -17.69 -2.95 -5.99
CA HIS A 42 -19.15 -2.96 -6.00
C HIS A 42 -19.76 -4.12 -6.79
N ASN A 43 -19.09 -5.28 -6.80
CA ASN A 43 -19.55 -6.48 -7.50
C ASN A 43 -20.48 -7.38 -6.64
N GLY A 44 -20.67 -7.05 -5.35
CA GLY A 44 -21.48 -7.81 -4.40
C GLY A 44 -20.73 -8.88 -3.59
N VAL A 45 -19.41 -9.00 -3.78
CA VAL A 45 -18.49 -9.87 -3.02
C VAL A 45 -17.55 -8.96 -2.23
N ASN A 46 -17.26 -9.33 -0.98
CA ASN A 46 -16.33 -8.54 -0.17
C ASN A 46 -14.90 -9.05 -0.31
N GLU A 47 -13.94 -8.15 -0.50
CA GLU A 47 -12.52 -8.44 -0.37
C GLU A 47 -12.06 -8.36 1.08
N LEU A 48 -11.08 -9.21 1.43
CA LEU A 48 -10.41 -9.15 2.71
C LEU A 48 -9.25 -8.15 2.63
N VAL A 49 -9.30 -7.11 3.43
CA VAL A 49 -8.18 -6.19 3.61
C VAL A 49 -7.49 -6.46 4.95
N ILE A 50 -6.16 -6.50 4.94
CA ILE A 50 -5.34 -6.56 6.15
C ILE A 50 -4.52 -5.28 6.25
N ALA A 51 -4.58 -4.63 7.40
CA ALA A 51 -3.89 -3.38 7.66
C ALA A 51 -3.32 -3.33 9.09
N SER A 52 -2.45 -2.36 9.37
CA SER A 52 -2.06 -1.99 10.73
C SER A 52 -2.32 -0.51 10.98
N GLU A 53 -2.46 -0.11 12.24
CA GLU A 53 -2.37 1.31 12.59
C GLU A 53 -1.05 1.90 12.09
N VAL A 54 -1.13 3.07 11.45
CA VAL A 54 0.07 3.87 11.20
C VAL A 54 0.57 4.31 12.57
N ARG A 55 1.57 3.60 13.11
CA ARG A 55 2.34 4.14 14.22
C ARG A 55 3.04 5.35 13.66
N THR A 56 2.64 6.53 14.12
CA THR A 56 3.31 7.79 13.82
C THR A 56 4.82 7.56 13.90
N THR A 57 5.47 7.48 12.74
CA THR A 57 6.88 7.84 12.65
C THR A 57 6.89 9.26 13.17
N ASN A 58 7.42 9.49 14.38
CA ASN A 58 7.62 10.75 15.11
C ASN A 58 6.69 11.94 14.77
N GLU A 59 6.20 12.67 15.77
CA GLU A 59 5.48 13.95 15.61
C GLU A 59 6.22 15.00 14.73
N ASN A 60 7.51 14.78 14.44
CA ASN A 60 8.36 15.59 13.55
C ASN A 60 8.60 15.01 12.14
N SER A 61 8.09 13.82 11.82
CA SER A 61 8.15 13.24 10.48
C SER A 61 6.95 13.72 9.69
N VAL A 62 7.07 14.92 9.15
CA VAL A 62 6.20 15.41 8.09
C VAL A 62 6.42 14.45 6.91
N SER A 63 5.42 13.60 6.65
CA SER A 63 5.36 12.89 5.38
C SER A 63 5.51 13.94 4.28
N THR A 64 6.50 13.79 3.40
CA THR A 64 6.66 14.67 2.22
C THR A 64 5.46 14.60 1.27
N ASN A 65 4.47 13.77 1.59
CA ASN A 65 3.17 13.76 0.96
C ASN A 65 2.32 14.91 1.51
N ASP A 66 2.52 16.10 0.97
CA ASP A 66 1.48 17.14 0.91
C ASP A 66 0.41 16.72 -0.13
N THR A 67 0.04 15.44 -0.12
CA THR A 67 -0.93 14.83 -1.04
C THR A 67 -2.22 14.59 -0.29
N LYS A 68 -3.36 14.71 -0.96
CA LYS A 68 -4.69 14.37 -0.40
C LYS A 68 -4.83 12.89 -0.02
N LEU A 69 -3.81 12.07 -0.26
CA LEU A 69 -3.77 10.64 0.01
C LEU A 69 -3.47 10.39 1.49
N VAL A 70 -4.46 10.65 2.34
CA VAL A 70 -4.36 10.45 3.78
C VAL A 70 -5.18 9.23 4.19
N TRP A 71 -4.47 8.22 4.71
CA TRP A 71 -5.04 7.01 5.29
C TRP A 71 -4.23 6.71 6.58
N LYS A 72 -4.92 6.55 7.70
CA LYS A 72 -4.43 6.37 9.08
C LYS A 72 -4.00 4.92 9.43
N ARG A 73 -4.13 4.00 8.48
CA ARG A 73 -3.74 2.59 8.53
C ARG A 73 -2.89 2.23 7.31
N GLU A 74 -1.85 1.44 7.53
CA GLU A 74 -0.97 0.90 6.47
C GLU A 74 -1.52 -0.45 6.01
N ILE A 75 -1.90 -0.55 4.73
CA ILE A 75 -2.42 -1.79 4.12
C ILE A 75 -1.25 -2.73 3.79
N PHE A 76 -1.32 -3.95 4.31
CA PHE A 76 -0.35 -5.01 4.06
C PHE A 76 -0.80 -6.01 2.99
N GLY A 77 -2.09 -6.06 2.68
CA GLY A 77 -2.63 -6.93 1.65
C GLY A 77 -4.11 -6.71 1.41
N ILE A 78 -4.53 -6.96 0.17
CA ILE A 78 -5.92 -7.03 -0.25
C ILE A 78 -6.10 -8.37 -0.93
N PHE A 79 -6.97 -9.20 -0.38
CA PHE A 79 -7.16 -10.58 -0.78
C PHE A 79 -8.52 -10.77 -1.43
N THR A 80 -8.48 -11.36 -2.63
CA THR A 80 -9.65 -11.76 -3.42
C THR A 80 -9.69 -13.28 -3.54
N LEU A 81 -10.81 -13.81 -4.04
CA LEU A 81 -10.95 -15.21 -4.43
C LEU A 81 -10.99 -15.33 -5.96
N GLU A 82 -10.07 -16.12 -6.52
CA GLU A 82 -10.10 -16.53 -7.92
C GLU A 82 -10.40 -18.03 -7.97
N GLY A 83 -11.69 -18.36 -8.11
CA GLY A 83 -12.19 -19.72 -7.90
C GLY A 83 -12.01 -20.13 -6.43
N ASP A 84 -11.18 -21.15 -6.23
CA ASP A 84 -10.83 -21.75 -4.93
C ASP A 84 -9.45 -21.28 -4.40
N LYS A 85 -8.84 -20.28 -5.04
CA LYS A 85 -7.54 -19.73 -4.66
C LYS A 85 -7.66 -18.34 -4.07
N ILE A 86 -6.99 -18.12 -2.94
CA ILE A 86 -6.78 -16.79 -2.37
C ILE A 86 -5.68 -16.10 -3.18
N VAL A 87 -5.98 -14.91 -3.69
CA VAL A 87 -5.03 -14.06 -4.42
C VAL A 87 -4.70 -12.87 -3.54
N ASP A 88 -3.40 -12.67 -3.25
CA ASP A 88 -2.91 -11.44 -2.65
C ASP A 88 -2.57 -10.44 -3.74
N ASN A 89 -3.33 -9.34 -3.79
CA ASN A 89 -3.19 -8.30 -4.80
C ASN A 89 -2.08 -7.29 -4.47
N PHE A 90 -1.60 -7.27 -3.22
CA PHE A 90 -0.60 -6.34 -2.75
C PHE A 90 0.41 -7.00 -1.79
N PRO A 91 1.11 -8.06 -2.22
CA PRO A 91 1.98 -8.84 -1.34
C PRO A 91 3.19 -8.02 -0.89
N GLY A 92 3.51 -8.10 0.41
CA GLY A 92 4.80 -7.62 0.96
C GLY A 92 4.99 -6.11 0.93
N ARG A 93 3.91 -5.32 0.84
CA ARG A 93 4.01 -3.86 0.93
C ARG A 93 4.31 -3.45 2.38
N GLY A 94 5.23 -2.50 2.57
CA GLY A 94 5.72 -2.08 3.89
C GLY A 94 6.16 -0.62 3.90
N TYR A 95 6.96 -0.20 4.89
CA TYR A 95 7.21 1.20 5.31
C TYR A 95 7.56 2.25 4.23
N ARG A 96 7.91 1.86 3.00
CA ARG A 96 8.23 2.78 1.89
C ARG A 96 7.17 2.86 0.81
N SER A 97 6.14 2.00 0.87
CA SER A 97 5.04 1.94 -0.07
C SER A 97 3.71 1.98 0.68
N HIS A 98 2.84 2.90 0.30
CA HIS A 98 1.51 3.07 0.89
C HIS A 98 0.44 2.88 -0.17
N VAL A 99 -0.58 2.08 0.15
CA VAL A 99 -1.75 1.87 -0.69
C VAL A 99 -2.91 2.66 -0.11
N TYR A 100 -3.60 3.41 -0.97
CA TYR A 100 -4.74 4.25 -0.67
C TYR A 100 -5.92 3.79 -1.54
N PRO A 101 -6.88 3.05 -0.97
CA PRO A 101 -8.13 2.79 -1.66
C PRO A 101 -8.96 4.07 -1.92
N MET A 102 -9.67 4.08 -3.03
CA MET A 102 -10.49 5.21 -3.49
C MET A 102 -11.97 4.84 -3.42
N THR A 103 -12.84 5.85 -3.39
CA THR A 103 -14.29 5.65 -3.37
C THR A 103 -14.85 5.06 -4.67
N ASP A 104 -14.08 5.07 -5.75
CA ASP A 104 -14.44 4.49 -7.06
C ASP A 104 -13.93 3.05 -7.25
N GLY A 105 -13.42 2.42 -6.18
CA GLY A 105 -12.85 1.07 -6.22
C GLY A 105 -11.44 0.97 -6.79
N SER A 106 -10.82 2.10 -7.17
CA SER A 106 -9.41 2.12 -7.54
C SER A 106 -8.49 2.21 -6.33
N PHE A 107 -7.21 1.94 -6.54
CA PHE A 107 -6.17 2.08 -5.52
C PHE A 107 -5.03 2.93 -6.06
N TRP A 108 -4.61 3.92 -5.29
CA TRP A 108 -3.35 4.60 -5.51
C TRP A 108 -2.28 3.98 -4.63
N GLU A 109 -1.12 3.69 -5.21
CA GLU A 109 0.06 3.31 -4.47
C GLU A 109 1.13 4.37 -4.63
N TYR A 110 1.67 4.84 -3.52
CA TYR A 110 2.82 5.73 -3.49
C TYR A 110 4.03 5.01 -2.88
N GLY A 111 5.18 5.05 -3.55
CA GLY A 111 6.42 4.44 -3.10
C GLY A 111 7.62 5.40 -3.15
N SER A 112 8.57 5.26 -2.22
CA SER A 112 9.86 5.97 -2.26
C SER A 112 11.03 5.03 -2.57
N GLY A 113 11.72 5.30 -3.68
CA GLY A 113 12.96 4.62 -4.07
C GLY A 113 14.22 5.29 -3.52
N GLY A 114 14.11 6.54 -3.06
CA GLY A 114 15.21 7.32 -2.49
C GLY A 114 14.77 8.75 -2.14
N ALA A 115 15.73 9.60 -1.76
CA ALA A 115 15.47 10.98 -1.33
C ALA A 115 14.81 11.86 -2.41
N PHE A 116 15.03 11.53 -3.69
CA PHE A 116 14.53 12.30 -4.84
C PHE A 116 13.72 11.48 -5.85
N LEU A 117 13.62 10.16 -5.63
CA LEU A 117 12.98 9.23 -6.55
C LEU A 117 11.76 8.60 -5.89
N HIS A 118 10.60 8.84 -6.50
CA HIS A 118 9.31 8.33 -6.04
C HIS A 118 8.58 7.63 -7.19
N GLY A 119 7.74 6.67 -6.83
CA GLY A 119 6.78 6.01 -7.72
C GLY A 119 5.36 6.32 -7.27
N LEU A 120 4.46 6.52 -8.23
CA LEU A 120 3.04 6.62 -7.98
C LEU A 120 2.30 5.78 -9.02
N SER A 121 1.55 4.78 -8.58
CA SER A 121 0.83 3.86 -9.46
C SER A 121 -0.66 3.85 -9.12
N GLN A 122 -1.51 3.76 -10.14
CA GLN A 122 -2.94 3.52 -9.98
C GLN A 122 -3.26 2.08 -10.39
N TYR A 123 -4.08 1.41 -9.59
CA TYR A 123 -4.57 0.06 -9.84
C TYR A 123 -6.10 0.06 -9.83
N LYS A 124 -6.68 -0.88 -10.58
CA LYS A 124 -8.13 -1.16 -10.61
C LYS A 124 -8.37 -2.66 -10.64
N PHE A 125 -9.53 -3.10 -10.18
CA PHE A 125 -9.94 -4.48 -10.37
C PHE A 125 -10.09 -4.84 -11.85
N THR A 126 -9.83 -6.10 -12.16
CA THR A 126 -10.26 -6.74 -13.40
C THR A 126 -11.78 -6.79 -13.46
N LEU A 127 -12.35 -6.98 -14.67
CA LEU A 127 -13.81 -6.99 -14.86
C LEU A 127 -14.54 -8.06 -14.05
N ASP A 128 -13.84 -9.13 -13.67
CA ASP A 128 -14.36 -10.22 -12.85
C ASP A 128 -14.12 -10.02 -11.34
N GLY A 129 -13.48 -8.91 -10.92
CA GLY A 129 -13.22 -8.58 -9.52
C GLY A 129 -12.16 -9.45 -8.84
N THR A 130 -11.56 -10.41 -9.55
CA THR A 130 -10.69 -11.41 -8.91
C THR A 130 -9.25 -10.95 -8.73
N ARG A 131 -8.82 -9.93 -9.48
CA ARG A 131 -7.45 -9.40 -9.44
C ARG A 131 -7.44 -7.90 -9.59
N ILE A 132 -6.38 -7.25 -9.16
CA ILE A 132 -6.08 -5.87 -9.55
C ILE A 132 -5.04 -5.84 -10.68
N VAL A 133 -5.15 -4.83 -11.53
CA VAL A 133 -4.18 -4.53 -12.58
C VAL A 133 -3.74 -3.08 -12.46
N GLU A 134 -2.46 -2.84 -12.74
CA GLU A 134 -1.94 -1.48 -12.85
C GLU A 134 -2.48 -0.83 -14.12
N VAL A 135 -3.06 0.37 -13.99
CA VAL A 135 -3.60 1.14 -15.12
C VAL A 135 -2.78 2.40 -15.40
N LEU A 136 -2.00 2.86 -14.44
CA LEU A 136 -1.05 3.95 -14.58
C LEU A 136 0.13 3.75 -13.63
N SER A 137 1.33 4.13 -14.07
CA SER A 137 2.51 4.20 -13.21
C SER A 137 3.36 5.37 -13.61
N LEU A 138 3.66 6.23 -12.64
CA LEU A 138 4.45 7.45 -12.79
C LEU A 138 5.74 7.32 -12.00
N THR A 139 6.85 7.67 -12.63
CA THR A 139 8.13 7.90 -11.95
C THR A 139 8.31 9.40 -11.77
N ILE A 140 8.58 9.81 -10.54
CA ILE A 140 8.82 11.20 -10.15
C ILE A 140 10.28 11.30 -9.72
N ASN A 141 11.12 11.92 -10.55
CA ASN A 141 12.50 12.20 -10.21
C ASN A 141 12.70 13.71 -10.00
N SER A 142 13.03 14.09 -8.78
CA SER A 142 13.28 15.47 -8.37
C SER A 142 14.76 15.78 -8.17
N GLU A 143 15.68 14.96 -8.70
CA GLU A 143 17.12 15.21 -8.64
C GLU A 143 17.60 15.99 -9.87
N ASP A 144 18.33 17.08 -9.63
CA ASP A 144 19.09 17.79 -10.66
C ASP A 144 20.32 16.95 -11.05
N PRO A 145 20.49 16.60 -12.35
CA PRO A 145 21.50 15.64 -12.78
C PRO A 145 22.94 16.17 -12.72
N VAL A 146 23.13 17.48 -12.52
CA VAL A 146 24.46 18.11 -12.45
C VAL A 146 24.88 18.31 -11.01
N THR A 147 23.97 18.79 -10.18
CA THR A 147 24.23 19.17 -8.78
C THR A 147 23.86 18.09 -7.78
N HIS A 148 23.10 17.07 -8.19
CA HIS A 148 22.57 16.01 -7.32
C HIS A 148 21.74 16.55 -6.13
N LYS A 149 21.10 17.71 -6.34
CA LYS A 149 20.21 18.36 -5.36
C LYS A 149 18.77 18.31 -5.86
N LYS A 150 17.82 18.65 -4.98
CA LYS A 150 16.42 18.80 -5.37
C LYS A 150 16.31 19.83 -6.51
N ALA A 151 15.75 19.42 -7.64
CA ALA A 151 15.41 20.27 -8.76
C ALA A 151 14.16 21.10 -8.45
N ASP A 152 14.10 22.31 -9.02
CA ASP A 152 12.92 23.19 -8.91
C ASP A 152 11.68 22.61 -9.59
N THR A 153 11.86 21.73 -10.57
CA THR A 153 10.77 21.05 -11.27
C THR A 153 11.09 19.57 -11.42
N PRO A 154 10.25 18.66 -10.89
CA PRO A 154 10.46 17.23 -11.00
C PRO A 154 10.20 16.77 -12.43
N ASN A 155 10.98 15.78 -12.85
CA ASN A 155 10.73 15.01 -14.06
C ASN A 155 9.72 13.91 -13.76
N ILE A 156 8.47 14.11 -14.20
CA ILE A 156 7.37 13.16 -14.02
C ILE A 156 7.08 12.49 -15.37
N LYS A 157 7.12 11.16 -15.39
CA LYS A 157 6.90 10.39 -16.61
C LYS A 157 6.21 9.06 -16.33
N ASP A 158 5.38 8.62 -17.26
CA ASP A 158 4.80 7.28 -17.20
C ASP A 158 5.74 6.20 -17.75
N LYS A 159 5.28 4.94 -17.75
CA LYS A 159 6.02 3.78 -18.27
C LYS A 159 6.26 3.84 -19.78
N GLN A 160 5.45 4.59 -20.53
CA GLN A 160 5.57 4.79 -21.97
C GLN A 160 6.50 5.97 -22.32
N GLY A 161 6.88 6.77 -21.31
CA GLY A 161 7.75 7.94 -21.46
C GLY A 161 7.00 9.24 -21.70
N GLU A 162 5.66 9.25 -21.61
CA GLU A 162 4.86 10.46 -21.64
C GLU A 162 5.17 11.31 -20.41
N LYS A 163 5.29 12.62 -20.61
CA LYS A 163 5.68 13.58 -19.55
C LYS A 163 4.46 14.25 -18.95
N TYR A 164 4.49 14.41 -17.64
CA TYR A 164 3.44 15.07 -16.86
C TYR A 164 4.01 16.33 -16.21
N THR A 165 3.18 17.35 -16.08
CA THR A 165 3.49 18.52 -15.24
C THR A 165 3.02 18.24 -13.82
N GLU A 166 3.50 19.01 -12.85
CA GLU A 166 2.95 18.94 -11.48
C GLU A 166 1.45 19.24 -11.47
N GLU A 167 1.01 20.20 -12.28
CA GLU A 167 -0.41 20.55 -12.44
C GLU A 167 -1.24 19.38 -12.99
N SER A 168 -0.75 18.69 -14.03
CA SER A 168 -1.48 17.55 -14.60
C SER A 168 -1.54 16.37 -13.63
N LEU A 169 -0.47 16.11 -12.89
CA LEU A 169 -0.47 15.15 -11.79
C LEU A 169 -1.49 15.54 -10.70
N GLN A 170 -1.50 16.80 -10.28
CA GLN A 170 -2.43 17.26 -9.25
C GLN A 170 -3.89 17.18 -9.70
N ASN A 171 -4.17 17.50 -10.96
CA ASN A 171 -5.48 17.36 -11.57
C ASN A 171 -5.94 15.89 -11.61
N LEU A 172 -5.03 14.97 -11.94
CA LEU A 172 -5.31 13.53 -11.90
C LEU A 172 -5.67 13.06 -10.49
N LEU A 173 -4.88 13.44 -9.49
CA LEU A 173 -5.16 13.10 -8.09
C LEU A 173 -6.48 13.71 -7.58
N ASN A 174 -6.85 14.89 -8.05
CA ASN A 174 -8.10 15.56 -7.68
C ASN A 174 -9.36 14.89 -8.26
N GLN A 175 -9.23 14.04 -9.28
CA GLN A 175 -10.34 13.26 -9.83
C GLN A 175 -10.71 12.07 -8.94
N SER A 176 -9.80 11.65 -8.06
CA SER A 176 -10.02 10.55 -7.12
C SER A 176 -10.35 11.09 -5.73
N THR A 177 -11.21 10.38 -5.01
CA THR A 177 -11.50 10.65 -3.59
C THR A 177 -11.06 9.43 -2.79
N VAL A 178 -10.22 9.64 -1.77
CA VAL A 178 -9.76 8.58 -0.87
C VAL A 178 -10.95 8.01 -0.11
N LEU A 179 -11.02 6.69 0.00
CA LEU A 179 -12.05 6.02 0.79
C LEU A 179 -11.83 6.29 2.27
N ASP A 180 -12.86 6.79 2.95
CA ASP A 180 -12.83 6.96 4.40
C ASP A 180 -12.77 5.59 5.10
N GLU A 181 -11.77 5.42 5.95
CA GLU A 181 -11.52 4.20 6.71
C GLU A 181 -12.65 3.81 7.65
N ASP A 182 -13.43 4.78 8.14
CA ASP A 182 -14.54 4.51 9.05
C ASP A 182 -15.70 3.80 8.33
N LYS A 183 -15.66 3.71 7.00
CA LYS A 183 -16.57 2.84 6.23
C LYS A 183 -16.23 1.36 6.37
N LEU A 184 -15.02 1.02 6.79
CA LEU A 184 -14.58 -0.36 6.97
C LEU A 184 -14.84 -0.82 8.41
N SER A 185 -15.48 -1.97 8.56
CA SER A 185 -15.76 -2.57 9.87
C SER A 185 -14.55 -3.38 10.37
N TRP A 186 -13.58 -2.67 10.94
CA TRP A 186 -12.31 -3.24 11.38
C TRP A 186 -12.44 -4.20 12.57
N LYS A 187 -11.73 -5.33 12.47
CA LYS A 187 -11.54 -6.31 13.55
C LYS A 187 -10.05 -6.49 13.81
N LYS A 188 -9.65 -6.50 15.08
CA LYS A 188 -8.27 -6.76 15.48
C LYS A 188 -7.97 -8.26 15.38
N PHE A 189 -6.77 -8.64 14.94
CA PHE A 189 -6.29 -10.02 15.07
C PHE A 189 -5.96 -10.31 16.54
N GLU A 190 -6.52 -11.39 17.09
CA GLU A 190 -6.29 -11.87 18.47
C GLU A 190 -5.22 -12.96 18.53
#